data_AF-A0A3A4WBP1-F1
#
_entry.id   AF-A0A3A4WBP1-F1
#
_cell.length_a   1.000
_cell.length_b   1.000
_cell.length_c   1.000
_cell.angle_alpha   90.00
_cell.angle_beta   90.00
_cell.angle_gamma   90.00
#
_symmetry.space_group_name_H-M   'P 1'
#
loop_
_entity.id
_entity.type
_entity.pdbx_description
1 polymer ?
#
loop_
_entity_poly.entity_id
_entity_poly.type
_entity_poly.pdbx_seq_one_letter_code
_entity_poly.pdbx_strand_id
1 'polypeptide(L)'
;MPVEWHLQVLEAGLKSQLGEGFVVRREELLGLMLADGELFDEIMKRRLPAPVVVLDAQIVCSGRIDMQAISRAITQPEGRAGDE
;
A
#
# COMPACT_ATOMS: atom_id res chain seq x y z
N MET A 1 -16.34 -9.70 13.84
CA MET A 1 -16.11 -8.23 13.84
C MET A 1 -16.16 -7.72 12.40
N PRO A 2 -16.64 -6.49 12.13
CA PRO A 2 -16.78 -5.96 10.78
C PRO A 2 -15.42 -5.65 10.11
N VAL A 3 -15.34 -5.77 8.79
CA VAL A 3 -14.13 -5.49 7.97
C VAL A 3 -13.62 -4.07 8.19
N GLU A 4 -14.53 -3.10 8.31
CA GLU A 4 -14.24 -1.70 8.60
C GLU A 4 -13.35 -1.49 9.83
N TRP A 5 -13.57 -2.26 10.89
CA TRP A 5 -12.77 -2.14 12.11
C TRP A 5 -11.30 -2.56 11.87
N HIS A 6 -11.07 -3.62 11.10
CA HIS A 6 -9.72 -4.09 10.79
C HIS A 6 -8.94 -3.09 9.92
N LEU A 7 -9.63 -2.41 8.99
CA LEU A 7 -9.01 -1.38 8.15
C LEU A 7 -8.62 -0.13 8.96
N GLN A 8 -9.48 0.30 9.89
CA GLN A 8 -9.17 1.42 10.79
C GLN A 8 -7.99 1.13 11.72
N VAL A 9 -7.91 -0.10 12.27
CA VAL A 9 -6.79 -0.53 13.11
C VAL A 9 -5.49 -0.56 12.29
N LEU A 10 -5.53 -1.06 11.06
CA LEU A 10 -4.38 -1.08 10.17
C LEU A 10 -3.90 0.34 9.84
N GLU A 11 -4.82 1.24 9.48
CA GLU A 11 -4.50 2.64 9.17
C GLU A 11 -3.85 3.35 10.35
N ALA A 12 -4.41 3.18 11.55
CA ALA A 12 -3.83 3.73 12.78
C ALA A 12 -2.44 3.14 13.09
N GLY A 13 -2.26 1.84 12.89
CA GLY A 13 -0.97 1.16 13.06
C GLY A 13 0.10 1.69 12.10
N LEU A 14 -0.26 1.90 10.83
CA LEU A 14 0.64 2.49 9.83
C LEU A 14 0.98 3.94 10.20
N LYS A 15 -0.01 4.77 10.53
CA LYS A 15 0.24 6.17 10.94
C LYS A 15 1.17 6.26 12.15
N SER A 16 1.00 5.39 13.13
CA SER A 16 1.87 5.35 14.32
C SER A 16 3.30 4.91 14.01
N GLN A 17 3.52 4.06 13.00
CA GLN A 17 4.85 3.53 12.66
C GLN A 17 5.63 4.42 11.69
N LEU A 18 4.96 5.10 10.76
CA LEU A 18 5.64 5.83 9.68
C LEU A 18 6.05 7.26 10.07
N GLY A 19 5.45 7.84 11.12
CA GLY A 19 5.78 9.18 11.59
C GLY A 19 5.29 10.30 10.66
N GLU A 20 5.79 11.53 10.88
CA GLU A 20 5.25 12.76 10.27
C GLU A 20 5.54 12.93 8.76
N GLY A 21 6.38 12.07 8.17
CA GLY A 21 6.77 12.15 6.75
C GLY A 21 5.85 11.42 5.77
N PHE A 22 4.90 10.61 6.26
CA PHE A 22 4.05 9.77 5.41
C PHE A 22 2.58 10.10 5.57
N VAL A 23 1.86 10.13 4.45
CA VAL A 23 0.41 10.32 4.44
C VAL A 23 -0.25 8.98 4.14
N VAL A 24 -0.80 8.34 5.17
CA VAL A 24 -1.59 7.11 5.01
C VAL A 24 -3.02 7.48 4.63
N ARG A 25 -3.49 6.96 3.50
CA ARG A 25 -4.87 7.11 3.02
C ARG A 25 -5.46 5.74 2.70
N ARG A 26 -6.75 5.61 2.91
CA ARG A 26 -7.54 4.48 2.44
C ARG A 26 -8.29 4.92 1.18
N GLU A 27 -8.18 4.11 0.14
CA GLU A 27 -8.89 4.34 -1.13
C GLU A 27 -9.68 3.08 -1.49
N GLU A 28 -10.88 3.26 -2.03
CA GLU A 28 -11.63 2.14 -2.62
C GLU A 28 -11.14 1.88 -4.04
N LEU A 29 -11.22 0.64 -4.53
CA LEU A 29 -10.76 0.30 -5.89
C LEU A 29 -11.39 1.18 -6.98
N LEU A 30 -12.66 1.55 -6.83
CA LEU A 30 -13.34 2.45 -7.75
C LEU A 30 -12.79 3.88 -7.70
N GLY A 31 -12.44 4.36 -6.50
CA GLY A 31 -11.79 5.67 -6.34
C GLY A 31 -10.38 5.67 -6.91
N LEU A 32 -9.64 4.58 -6.73
CA LEU A 32 -8.31 4.38 -7.31
C LEU A 32 -8.34 4.41 -8.83
N MET A 33 -9.31 3.75 -9.48
CA MET A 33 -9.45 3.75 -10.93
C MET A 33 -9.51 5.17 -11.53
N LEU A 34 -10.10 6.12 -10.81
CA LEU A 34 -10.19 7.53 -11.24
C LEU A 34 -8.93 8.33 -10.94
N ALA A 35 -8.21 8.00 -9.86
CA ALA A 35 -7.01 8.70 -9.42
C ALA A 35 -5.74 8.21 -10.13
N ASP A 36 -5.64 6.91 -10.38
CA ASP A 36 -4.47 6.22 -10.94
C ASP A 36 -4.92 4.93 -11.66
N GLY A 37 -5.25 5.07 -12.95
CA GLY A 37 -5.72 3.96 -13.78
C GLY A 37 -4.65 2.91 -14.05
N GLU A 38 -3.37 3.28 -14.09
CA GLU A 38 -2.27 2.34 -14.34
C GLU A 38 -2.08 1.40 -13.15
N LEU A 39 -2.07 1.96 -11.94
CA LEU A 39 -1.98 1.17 -10.72
C LEU A 39 -3.21 0.26 -10.52
N PHE A 40 -4.39 0.78 -10.85
CA PHE A 40 -5.61 -0.04 -10.86
C PHE A 40 -5.49 -1.24 -11.83
N ASP A 41 -5.08 -0.99 -13.06
CA ASP A 41 -4.89 -2.04 -14.07
C ASP A 41 -3.85 -3.07 -13.63
N GLU A 42 -2.77 -2.64 -12.98
CA GLU A 42 -1.77 -3.56 -12.43
C GLU A 42 -2.37 -4.47 -11.34
N ILE A 43 -3.09 -3.89 -10.37
CA ILE A 43 -3.75 -4.64 -9.30
C ILE A 43 -4.72 -5.67 -9.87
N MET A 44 -5.52 -5.27 -10.86
CA MET A 44 -6.52 -6.12 -11.50
C MET A 44 -5.87 -7.23 -12.34
N LYS A 45 -4.84 -6.91 -13.14
CA LYS A 45 -4.09 -7.86 -13.96
C LYS A 45 -3.41 -8.93 -13.11
N ARG A 46 -2.85 -8.54 -11.97
CA ARG A 46 -2.17 -9.44 -11.02
C ARG A 46 -3.13 -10.21 -10.12
N ARG A 47 -4.43 -9.87 -10.14
CA ARG A 47 -5.47 -10.48 -9.30
C ARG A 47 -5.11 -10.45 -7.80
N LEU A 48 -4.57 -9.32 -7.36
CA LEU A 48 -4.10 -9.19 -5.98
C LEU A 48 -5.27 -9.21 -5.00
N PRO A 49 -5.20 -10.01 -3.92
CA PRO A 49 -6.23 -10.00 -2.90
C PRO A 49 -6.23 -8.67 -2.13
N ALA A 50 -7.40 -8.12 -1.86
CA ALA A 50 -7.53 -6.98 -0.96
C ALA A 50 -7.30 -7.37 0.51
N PRO A 51 -6.83 -6.45 1.37
CA PRO A 51 -6.35 -5.10 1.05
C PRO A 51 -5.01 -5.10 0.31
N VAL A 52 -4.78 -4.10 -0.55
CA VAL A 52 -3.51 -3.86 -1.24
C VAL A 52 -2.85 -2.63 -0.63
N VAL A 53 -1.59 -2.73 -0.25
CA VAL A 53 -0.80 -1.61 0.28
C VAL A 53 0.17 -1.14 -0.78
N VAL A 54 0.15 0.16 -1.05
CA VAL A 54 0.95 0.83 -2.06
C VAL A 54 1.77 1.94 -1.39
N LEU A 55 3.02 2.08 -1.79
CA LEU A 55 3.95 3.12 -1.37
C LEU A 55 4.58 3.73 -2.63
N ASP A 56 4.48 5.04 -2.84
CA ASP A 56 5.04 5.74 -4.00
C ASP A 56 4.73 5.06 -5.35
N ALA A 57 3.45 4.74 -5.57
CA ALA A 57 2.93 4.00 -6.72
C ALA A 57 3.42 2.54 -6.89
N GLN A 58 4.16 2.00 -5.91
CA GLN A 58 4.61 0.61 -5.90
C GLN A 58 3.79 -0.26 -4.96
N ILE A 59 3.38 -1.42 -5.45
CA ILE A 59 2.64 -2.41 -4.65
C ILE A 59 3.60 -3.12 -3.70
N VAL A 60 3.42 -2.93 -2.39
CA VAL A 60 4.29 -3.47 -1.34
C VAL A 60 3.81 -4.83 -0.83
N CYS A 61 2.50 -4.95 -0.55
CA CYS A 61 1.90 -6.23 -0.14
C CYS A 61 0.40 -6.27 -0.45
N SER A 62 -0.18 -7.47 -0.46
CA SER A 62 -1.60 -7.68 -0.73
C SER A 62 -2.19 -8.84 0.08
N GLY A 63 -3.48 -8.75 0.43
CA GLY A 63 -4.21 -9.72 1.22
C GLY A 63 -3.78 -9.71 2.67
N ARG A 64 -2.85 -10.61 3.03
CA ARG A 64 -2.27 -10.61 4.38
C ARG A 64 -1.22 -9.52 4.46
N ILE A 65 -1.51 -8.48 5.23
CA ILE A 65 -0.59 -7.36 5.42
C ILE A 65 0.62 -7.78 6.25
N ASP A 66 1.80 -7.57 5.68
CA ASP A 66 3.09 -7.81 6.33
C ASP A 66 3.75 -6.47 6.67
N MET A 67 3.77 -6.13 7.96
CA MET A 67 4.37 -4.89 8.45
C MET A 67 5.89 -4.84 8.25
N GLN A 68 6.58 -5.98 8.16
CA GLN A 68 8.01 -5.99 7.87
C GLN A 68 8.28 -5.61 6.42
N ALA A 69 7.46 -6.08 5.47
CA ALA A 69 7.57 -5.70 4.06
C ALA A 69 7.35 -4.18 3.88
N ILE A 70 6.36 -3.63 4.58
CA ILE A 70 6.08 -2.18 4.59
C ILE A 70 7.25 -1.40 5.18
N SER A 71 7.73 -1.79 6.36
CA SER A 71 8.87 -1.12 7.01
C SER A 71 10.15 -1.15 6.15
N ARG A 72 10.39 -2.25 5.42
CA ARG A 72 11.51 -2.34 4.46
C ARG A 72 11.36 -1.39 3.30
N ALA A 73 10.18 -1.35 2.66
CA ALA A 73 9.91 -0.46 1.53
C ALA A 73 10.08 1.03 1.90
N ILE A 74 9.71 1.42 3.13
CA ILE A 74 9.90 2.79 3.63
C ILE A 74 11.37 3.11 3.95
N THR A 75 12.11 2.18 4.55
CA THR A 75 13.51 2.41 4.98
C THR A 75 14.51 2.26 3.85
N GLN A 76 14.14 1.58 2.76
CA GLN A 76 14.93 1.41 1.55
C GLN A 76 14.11 1.85 0.34
N PRO A 77 14.01 3.16 0.05
CA PRO A 77 13.34 3.66 -1.17
C PRO A 77 14.09 3.32 -2.47
N GLU A 78 14.97 2.31 -2.42
CA GLU A 78 15.97 1.88 -3.39
C GLU A 78 16.95 2.97 -3.85
N GLY A 79 18.24 2.71 -3.61
CA GLY A 79 19.27 3.21 -4.52
C GLY A 79 18.88 2.78 -5.93
N ARG A 80 18.89 3.73 -6.87
CA ARG A 80 18.84 3.46 -8.30
C ARG A 80 19.77 2.29 -8.61
N ALA A 81 19.21 1.17 -9.07
CA ALA A 81 19.97 0.20 -9.80
C ALA A 81 20.78 0.96 -10.87
N GLY A 82 22.11 0.81 -10.83
CA GLY A 82 22.91 1.10 -11.99
C GLY A 82 22.39 0.25 -13.16
N ASP A 83 22.51 0.81 -14.36
CA ASP A 83 22.34 0.15 -15.65
C ASP A 83 22.53 -1.37 -15.59
N GLU A 84 21.46 -2.11 -15.87
CA GLU A 84 21.47 -3.26 -16.80
C GLU A 84 20.16 -3.31 -17.59
#